data_AF-A0A538IDG4-F1
#
_entry.id   AF-A0A538IDG4-F1
#
_cell.length_a   1.000
_cell.length_b   1.000
_cell.length_c   1.000
_cell.angle_alpha   90.00
_cell.angle_beta   90.00
_cell.angle_gamma   90.00
#
_symmetry.space_group_name_H-M   'P 1'
#
loop_
_entity.id
_entity.type
_entity.pdbx_description
1 polymer ?
#
loop_
_entity_poly.entity_id
_entity_poly.type
_entity_poly.pdbx_seq_one_letter_code
_entity_poly.pdbx_strand_id
1 'polypeptide(L)'
;MAERNVDELAELLHDTGETHHIVYKIVDGDDPDWASWYADWLINLSALPSILGTTPVRSELVWKLVDLDKAYVAQVPQEKWERWYSERLLEHFS
;
A
#
# COMPACT_ATOMS: atom_id res chain seq x y z
N MET A 1 6.94 18.96 -2.16
CA MET A 1 5.59 18.47 -1.79
C MET A 1 5.50 16.99 -2.12
N ALA A 2 5.81 16.60 -3.36
CA ALA A 2 5.93 15.20 -3.76
C ALA A 2 6.82 14.35 -2.82
N GLU A 3 8.04 14.79 -2.48
CA GLU A 3 8.91 14.04 -1.55
C GLU A 3 8.29 13.85 -0.16
N ARG A 4 7.59 14.88 0.37
CA ARG A 4 6.89 14.78 1.66
C ARG A 4 5.74 13.76 1.59
N ASN A 5 4.96 13.78 0.52
CA ASN A 5 3.89 12.82 0.33
C ASN A 5 4.42 11.38 0.19
N VAL A 6 5.62 11.19 -0.40
CA VAL A 6 6.27 9.86 -0.48
C VAL A 6 6.62 9.36 0.92
N ASP A 7 7.23 10.20 1.75
CA ASP A 7 7.60 9.83 3.12
C ASP A 7 6.35 9.54 3.97
N GLU A 8 5.34 10.42 3.92
CA GLU A 8 4.07 10.24 4.65
C GLU A 8 3.32 8.97 4.21
N LEU A 9 3.31 8.66 2.91
CA LEU A 9 2.70 7.43 2.41
C LEU A 9 3.52 6.19 2.79
N ALA A 10 4.85 6.29 2.84
CA ALA A 10 5.70 5.15 3.22
C ALA A 10 5.50 4.80 4.70
N GLU A 11 5.42 5.80 5.57
CA GLU A 11 5.06 5.57 6.99
C GLU A 11 3.67 4.96 7.13
N LEU A 12 2.69 5.46 6.36
CA LEU A 12 1.34 4.89 6.35
C LEU A 12 1.31 3.42 5.93
N LEU A 13 2.05 3.06 4.87
CA LEU A 13 2.16 1.68 4.40
C LEU A 13 2.84 0.79 5.45
N HIS A 14 3.88 1.29 6.13
CA HIS A 14 4.51 0.58 7.24
C HIS A 14 3.50 0.22 8.33
N ASP A 15 2.76 1.22 8.83
CA ASP A 15 1.76 1.03 9.89
C ASP A 15 0.62 0.09 9.47
N THR A 16 0.19 0.19 8.21
CA THR A 16 -0.83 -0.71 7.64
C THR A 16 -0.32 -2.15 7.58
N GLY A 17 0.95 -2.34 7.17
CA GLY A 17 1.60 -3.65 7.11
C GLY A 17 1.73 -4.29 8.49
N GLU A 18 2.13 -3.51 9.50
CA GLU A 18 2.18 -3.99 10.89
C GLU A 18 0.78 -4.35 11.42
N THR A 19 -0.24 -3.55 11.09
CA THR A 19 -1.63 -3.82 11.46
C THR A 19 -2.15 -5.10 10.81
N HIS A 20 -1.87 -5.29 9.51
CA HIS A 20 -2.16 -6.52 8.77
C HIS A 20 -1.47 -7.69 9.48
N HIS A 21 -0.15 -7.67 9.67
CA HIS A 21 0.59 -8.75 10.33
C HIS A 21 0.03 -9.18 11.70
N ILE A 22 -0.47 -8.26 12.51
CA ILE A 22 -1.10 -8.58 13.80
C ILE A 22 -2.40 -9.36 13.61
N VAL A 23 -3.26 -8.93 12.68
CA VAL A 23 -4.50 -9.64 12.32
C VAL A 23 -4.19 -10.98 11.64
N TYR A 24 -3.10 -11.06 10.86
CA TYR A 24 -2.68 -12.24 10.10
C TYR A 24 -2.10 -13.39 10.92
N LYS A 25 -1.64 -13.14 12.15
CA LYS A 25 -1.28 -14.22 13.09
C LYS A 25 -2.44 -15.18 13.42
N ILE A 26 -3.66 -14.84 13.03
CA ILE A 26 -4.87 -15.64 13.26
C ILE A 26 -5.14 -16.65 12.12
N VAL A 27 -4.54 -16.48 10.93
CA VAL A 27 -4.90 -17.23 9.69
C VAL A 27 -3.79 -18.15 9.13
N ASP A 28 -2.77 -18.50 9.92
CA ASP A 28 -1.73 -19.48 9.54
C ASP A 28 -1.00 -19.19 8.20
N GLY A 29 -0.93 -17.91 7.81
CA GLY A 29 0.01 -17.42 6.80
C GLY A 29 -0.42 -17.49 5.33
N ASP A 30 -1.60 -18.01 4.99
CA ASP A 30 -2.14 -17.93 3.62
C ASP A 30 -3.19 -16.83 3.51
N ASP A 31 -2.87 -15.80 2.70
CA ASP A 31 -3.74 -14.66 2.50
C ASP A 31 -3.89 -14.28 1.02
N PRO A 32 -4.66 -15.07 0.26
CA PRO A 32 -4.84 -14.80 -1.17
C PRO A 32 -5.57 -13.47 -1.44
N ASP A 33 -6.22 -12.85 -0.44
CA ASP A 33 -7.00 -11.63 -0.59
C ASP A 33 -6.38 -10.41 0.14
N TRP A 34 -5.07 -10.47 0.44
CA TRP A 34 -4.37 -9.41 1.20
C TRP A 34 -4.62 -8.01 0.65
N ALA A 35 -4.56 -7.85 -0.68
CA ALA A 35 -4.70 -6.56 -1.32
C ALA A 35 -6.10 -5.95 -1.13
N SER A 36 -7.14 -6.79 -1.01
CA SER A 36 -8.51 -6.36 -0.76
C SER A 36 -8.68 -5.79 0.64
N TRP A 37 -8.10 -6.45 1.66
CA TRP A 37 -8.10 -5.92 3.03
C TRP A 37 -7.30 -4.62 3.09
N TYR A 38 -6.12 -4.63 2.46
CA TYR A 38 -5.19 -3.52 2.48
C TYR A 38 -5.78 -2.27 1.82
N ALA A 39 -6.40 -2.42 0.64
CA ALA A 39 -7.09 -1.33 -0.03
C ALA A 39 -8.27 -0.78 0.77
N ASP A 40 -9.03 -1.65 1.45
CA ASP A 40 -10.13 -1.21 2.30
C ASP A 40 -9.64 -0.38 3.49
N TRP A 41 -8.60 -0.87 4.18
CA TRP A 41 -7.99 -0.17 5.30
C TRP A 41 -7.41 1.19 4.85
N LEU A 42 -6.64 1.20 3.77
CA LEU A 42 -6.06 2.43 3.24
C LEU A 42 -7.12 3.46 2.87
N ILE A 43 -8.21 3.05 2.21
CA ILE A 43 -9.25 4.00 1.77
C ILE A 43 -10.09 4.50 2.94
N ASN A 44 -10.52 3.60 3.83
CA ASN A 44 -11.58 3.88 4.80
C ASN A 44 -11.07 4.18 6.21
N LEU A 45 -9.88 3.70 6.57
CA LEU A 45 -9.36 3.72 7.94
C LEU A 45 -8.03 4.46 8.07
N SER A 46 -7.60 5.16 7.02
CA SER A 46 -6.28 5.76 6.92
C SER A 46 -6.28 7.16 6.31
N ALA A 47 -5.12 7.81 6.32
CA ALA A 47 -4.92 9.13 5.71
C ALA A 47 -4.72 9.12 4.19
N LEU A 48 -4.74 7.95 3.52
CA LEU A 48 -4.44 7.83 2.09
C LEU A 48 -5.20 8.85 1.21
N PRO A 49 -6.54 9.02 1.33
CA PRO A 49 -7.26 9.95 0.45
C PRO A 49 -6.79 11.41 0.59
N SER A 50 -6.36 11.79 1.80
CA SER A 50 -5.81 13.12 2.07
C SER A 50 -4.43 13.28 1.46
N ILE A 51 -3.58 12.26 1.53
CA ILE A 51 -2.22 12.27 0.96
C ILE A 51 -2.28 12.33 -0.58
N LEU A 52 -3.22 11.60 -1.19
CA LEU A 52 -3.42 11.58 -2.65
C LEU A 52 -4.23 12.78 -3.16
N GLY A 53 -4.95 13.50 -2.30
CA GLY A 53 -5.89 14.54 -2.71
C GLY A 53 -7.14 14.03 -3.43
N THR A 54 -7.31 12.72 -3.51
CA THR A 54 -8.46 12.02 -4.11
C THR A 54 -8.68 10.70 -3.38
N THR A 55 -9.91 10.17 -3.45
CA THR A 55 -10.19 8.82 -2.97
C THR A 55 -10.10 7.85 -4.15
N PRO A 56 -9.11 6.93 -4.17
CA PRO A 56 -9.00 5.93 -5.24
C PRO A 56 -10.24 5.03 -5.32
N VAL A 57 -10.54 4.53 -6.52
CA VAL A 57 -11.51 3.45 -6.67
C VAL A 57 -10.91 2.19 -6.05
N ARG A 58 -11.63 1.54 -5.13
CA ARG A 58 -11.12 0.37 -4.38
C ARG A 58 -10.56 -0.72 -5.29
N SER A 59 -11.29 -1.11 -6.33
CA SER A 59 -10.84 -2.17 -7.25
C SER A 59 -9.55 -1.82 -8.01
N GLU A 60 -9.35 -0.53 -8.31
CA GLU A 60 -8.12 -0.04 -8.95
C GLU A 60 -6.95 -0.09 -7.98
N LEU A 61 -7.14 0.35 -6.73
CA LEU A 61 -6.11 0.26 -5.69
C LEU A 61 -5.72 -1.20 -5.40
N VAL A 62 -6.69 -2.11 -5.31
CA VAL A 62 -6.45 -3.56 -5.16
C VAL A 62 -5.57 -4.08 -6.29
N TRP A 63 -5.95 -3.77 -7.54
CA TRP A 63 -5.17 -4.18 -8.70
C TRP A 63 -3.74 -3.62 -8.64
N LYS A 64 -3.59 -2.33 -8.29
CA LYS A 64 -2.28 -1.68 -8.23
C LYS A 64 -1.39 -2.27 -7.14
N LEU A 65 -1.93 -2.61 -5.98
CA LEU A 65 -1.18 -3.26 -4.90
C LEU A 65 -0.64 -4.63 -5.34
N VAL A 66 -1.46 -5.45 -6.01
CA VAL A 66 -1.03 -6.75 -6.55
C VAL A 66 0.03 -6.60 -7.65
N ASP A 67 -0.10 -5.58 -8.50
CA ASP A 67 0.89 -5.26 -9.55
C ASP A 67 2.24 -4.86 -8.92
N LEU A 68 2.22 -3.99 -7.90
CA LEU A 68 3.41 -3.55 -7.19
C LEU A 68 4.13 -4.70 -6.50
N ASP A 69 3.41 -5.59 -5.83
CA ASP A 69 3.99 -6.76 -5.16
C ASP A 69 4.72 -7.69 -6.13
N LYS A 70 4.07 -8.05 -7.24
CA LYS A 70 4.70 -8.84 -8.30
C LYS A 70 5.93 -8.15 -8.86
N ALA A 71 5.86 -6.85 -9.10
CA ALA A 71 6.96 -6.07 -9.65
C ALA A 71 8.13 -5.93 -8.67
N TYR A 72 7.86 -5.77 -7.37
CA TYR A 72 8.87 -5.67 -6.32
C TYR A 72 9.61 -7.01 -6.16
N VAL A 73 8.88 -8.12 -6.10
CA VAL A 73 9.45 -9.48 -6.05
C VAL A 73 10.28 -9.79 -7.28
N ALA A 74 9.82 -9.38 -8.47
CA ALA A 74 10.53 -9.62 -9.72
C ALA A 74 11.81 -8.79 -9.88
N GLN A 75 11.81 -7.54 -9.39
CA GLN A 75 12.93 -6.61 -9.56
C GLN A 75 13.96 -6.68 -8.43
N VAL A 76 13.55 -7.17 -7.25
CA VAL A 76 14.38 -7.26 -6.04
C VAL A 76 15.15 -5.95 -5.78
N PRO A 77 14.45 -4.79 -5.70
CA PRO A 77 15.11 -3.52 -5.46
C PRO A 77 15.79 -3.49 -4.09
N GLN A 78 16.81 -2.64 -3.94
CA GLN A 78 17.50 -2.41 -2.65
C GLN A 78 16.69 -1.52 -1.70
N GLU A 79 15.77 -0.74 -2.26
CA GLU A 79 14.88 0.13 -1.51
C GLU A 79 13.82 -0.68 -0.77
N LYS A 80 13.41 -0.20 0.40
CA LYS A 80 12.31 -0.82 1.16
C LYS A 80 10.99 -0.70 0.40
N TRP A 81 10.16 -1.74 0.46
CA TRP A 81 8.90 -1.82 -0.25
C TRP A 81 7.98 -0.63 0.05
N GLU A 82 7.94 -0.14 1.29
CA GLU A 82 7.07 0.97 1.67
C GLU A 82 7.34 2.20 0.79
N ARG A 83 8.61 2.60 0.69
CA ARG A 83 9.01 3.74 -0.11
C ARG A 83 8.81 3.49 -1.60
N TRP A 84 9.19 2.30 -2.07
CA TRP A 84 9.07 1.91 -3.47
C TRP A 84 7.62 1.93 -3.98
N TYR A 85 6.68 1.51 -3.12
CA TYR A 85 5.24 1.52 -3.39
C TYR A 85 4.71 2.95 -3.36
N SER A 86 5.09 3.74 -2.35
CA SER A 86 4.64 5.14 -2.22
C SER A 86 4.90 5.98 -3.46
N GLU A 87 6.11 5.90 -4.03
CA GLU A 87 6.47 6.64 -5.24
C GLU A 87 5.53 6.30 -6.41
N ARG A 88 5.23 5.02 -6.60
CA ARG A 88 4.41 4.52 -7.71
C ARG A 88 2.92 4.70 -7.50
N LEU A 89 2.46 4.67 -6.24
CA LEU A 89 1.08 5.00 -5.90
C LEU A 89 0.82 6.48 -6.13
N LEU A 90 1.75 7.36 -5.72
CA LEU A 90 1.64 8.78 -6.00
C LEU A 90 1.69 9.07 -7.50
N GLU A 91 2.59 8.43 -8.26
CA GLU A 91 2.66 8.58 -9.72
C GLU A 91 1.36 8.14 -10.41
N HIS A 92 0.71 7.08 -9.92
CA HIS A 92 -0.50 6.53 -10.54
C HIS A 92 -1.77 7.31 -10.21
N PHE A 93 -1.88 7.86 -8.99
CA PHE A 93 -3.12 8.47 -8.48
C PHE A 93 -3.10 10.00 -8.38
N SER A 94 -1.96 10.67 -8.60
CA SER A 94 -1.82 12.14 -8.47
C SER A 94 -1.81 12.88 -9.80
#